data_AF-A0A4U0SIL6-F1
#
_entry.id   AF-A0A4U0SIL6-F1
#
_cell.length_a   1.000
_cell.length_b   1.000
_cell.length_c   1.000
_cell.angle_alpha   90.00
_cell.angle_beta   90.00
_cell.angle_gamma   90.00
#
_symmetry.space_group_name_H-M   'P 1'
#
loop_
_entity.id
_entity.type
_entity.pdbx_description
1 polymer ?
#
loop_
_entity_poly.entity_id
_entity_poly.type
_entity_poly.pdbx_seq_one_letter_code
_entity_poly.pdbx_strand_id
1 'polypeptide(L)'
;MTTKPRQQKATPKRPISITAVVDCVGALAAQSTHGNLYLYDTNKAGGSAGFGTEELKTKVKAGDQLLWAVLALECEAFVAIEDIVIDKEVCEPVRKVYPGTDVAYWIGTVKKDGVAVVPYQIKFKLGTQVEPITTTLSPALVG
;
A
#
# COMPACT_ATOMS: atom_id res chain seq x y z
N MET A 1 19.72 11.73 -49.52
CA MET A 1 19.78 12.14 -48.10
C MET A 1 18.79 11.32 -47.32
N THR A 2 19.26 10.36 -46.53
CA THR A 2 18.43 9.48 -45.68
C THR A 2 18.28 10.11 -44.31
N THR A 3 17.09 10.62 -44.00
CA THR A 3 16.76 11.16 -42.67
C THR A 3 16.61 10.02 -41.67
N LYS A 4 17.55 9.92 -40.71
CA LYS A 4 17.45 9.00 -39.57
C LYS A 4 16.20 9.33 -38.73
N PRO A 5 15.44 8.32 -38.25
CA PRO A 5 14.33 8.57 -37.35
C PRO A 5 14.87 9.10 -36.02
N ARG A 6 14.35 10.27 -35.63
CA ARG A 6 14.62 10.88 -34.32
C ARG A 6 14.00 9.99 -33.25
N GLN A 7 14.81 9.25 -32.50
CA GLN A 7 14.36 8.52 -31.31
C GLN A 7 13.74 9.53 -30.34
N GLN A 8 12.41 9.51 -30.23
CA GLN A 8 11.70 10.19 -29.16
C GLN A 8 12.11 9.52 -27.85
N LYS A 9 12.84 10.24 -27.00
CA LYS A 9 13.06 9.83 -25.61
C LYS A 9 11.68 9.71 -24.96
N ALA A 10 11.26 8.49 -24.65
CA ALA A 10 10.02 8.25 -23.93
C ALA A 10 10.07 9.00 -22.60
N THR A 11 9.09 9.86 -22.35
CA THR A 11 8.92 10.50 -21.05
C THR A 11 8.73 9.39 -20.00
N PRO A 12 9.50 9.38 -18.91
CA PRO A 12 9.37 8.33 -17.91
C PRO A 12 7.94 8.32 -17.38
N LYS A 13 7.26 7.16 -17.52
CA LYS A 13 5.90 6.97 -17.01
C LYS A 13 5.96 7.02 -15.49
N ARG A 14 5.15 7.88 -14.87
CA ARG A 14 5.03 7.93 -13.40
C ARG A 14 4.48 6.60 -12.88
N PRO A 15 4.96 6.08 -11.73
CA PRO A 15 4.39 4.88 -11.11
C PRO A 15 2.89 5.04 -10.84
N ILE A 16 2.16 3.94 -10.94
CA ILE A 16 0.80 3.85 -10.42
C ILE A 16 0.93 3.75 -8.89
N SER A 17 0.51 4.80 -8.19
CA SER A 17 0.56 4.81 -6.73
C SER A 17 -0.70 4.16 -6.18
N ILE A 18 -0.56 3.18 -5.31
CA ILE A 18 -1.61 2.49 -4.57
C ILE A 18 -1.48 2.93 -3.12
N THR A 19 -2.50 3.59 -2.59
CA THR A 19 -2.53 4.15 -1.24
C THR A 19 -3.51 3.36 -0.39
N ALA A 20 -3.00 2.78 0.69
CA ALA A 20 -3.81 2.19 1.75
C ALA A 20 -4.09 3.23 2.84
N VAL A 21 -5.36 3.37 3.19
CA VAL A 21 -5.82 4.12 4.37
C VAL A 21 -6.37 3.10 5.35
N VAL A 22 -5.83 3.08 6.57
CA VAL A 22 -6.24 2.12 7.61
C VAL A 22 -6.87 2.87 8.77
N ASP A 23 -8.12 2.55 9.11
CA ASP A 23 -8.70 2.85 10.42
C ASP A 23 -8.00 1.93 11.44
N CYS A 24 -7.00 2.48 12.12
CA CYS A 24 -6.15 1.70 13.00
C CYS A 24 -6.89 1.31 14.28
N VAL A 25 -7.77 2.18 14.78
CA VAL A 25 -8.54 1.91 16.00
C VAL A 25 -9.53 0.78 15.76
N GLY A 26 -10.31 0.87 14.68
CA GLY A 26 -11.24 -0.15 14.24
C GLY A 26 -10.52 -1.48 13.97
N ALA A 27 -9.38 -1.43 13.26
CA ALA A 27 -8.64 -2.65 12.95
C ALA A 27 -8.02 -3.32 14.18
N LEU A 28 -7.53 -2.54 15.16
CA LEU A 28 -7.02 -3.06 16.43
C LEU A 28 -8.15 -3.63 17.29
N ALA A 29 -9.30 -2.95 17.37
CA ALA A 29 -10.46 -3.41 18.12
C ALA A 29 -11.07 -4.69 17.53
N ALA A 30 -11.11 -4.80 16.20
CA ALA A 30 -11.65 -5.97 15.48
C ALA A 30 -10.62 -7.09 15.28
N GLN A 31 -9.35 -6.86 15.59
CA GLN A 31 -8.22 -7.73 15.22
C GLN A 31 -8.20 -8.11 13.72
N SER A 32 -8.68 -7.20 12.86
CA SER A 32 -8.87 -7.43 11.44
C SER A 32 -8.94 -6.11 10.69
N THR A 33 -8.34 -6.04 9.49
CA THR A 33 -8.51 -4.88 8.60
C THR A 33 -9.84 -4.90 7.84
N HIS A 34 -10.62 -5.98 7.94
CA HIS A 34 -11.90 -6.09 7.26
C HIS A 34 -12.85 -4.96 7.68
N GLY A 35 -13.34 -4.19 6.70
CA GLY A 35 -14.17 -3.01 6.93
C GLY A 35 -13.41 -1.77 7.44
N ASN A 36 -12.11 -1.90 7.72
CA ASN A 36 -11.22 -0.86 8.27
C ASN A 36 -10.07 -0.49 7.31
N LEU A 37 -10.08 -1.01 6.07
CA LEU A 37 -9.07 -0.78 5.04
C LEU A 37 -9.72 -0.19 3.79
N TYR A 38 -9.16 0.92 3.31
CA TYR A 38 -9.60 1.61 2.11
C TYR A 38 -8.42 1.77 1.15
N LEU A 39 -8.56 1.25 -0.07
CA LEU A 39 -7.51 1.30 -1.08
C LEU A 39 -7.88 2.27 -2.21
N TYR A 40 -6.89 3.05 -2.65
CA TYR A 40 -7.00 3.98 -3.77
C TYR A 40 -5.81 3.82 -4.71
N ASP A 41 -5.99 4.11 -5.99
CA ASP A 41 -4.85 4.27 -6.90
C ASP A 41 -4.94 5.52 -7.78
N THR A 42 -3.83 5.84 -8.45
CA THR A 42 -3.73 6.96 -9.39
C THR A 42 -4.13 6.60 -10.82
N ASN A 43 -4.68 5.40 -11.07
CA ASN A 43 -4.95 4.87 -12.41
C ASN A 43 -6.45 4.71 -12.73
N LYS A 44 -7.31 5.50 -12.07
CA LYS A 44 -8.75 5.57 -12.37
C LYS A 44 -9.06 5.78 -13.86
N ALA A 45 -8.40 6.75 -14.50
CA ALA A 45 -8.57 7.01 -15.93
C ALA A 45 -8.05 5.85 -16.82
N GLY A 46 -7.14 5.02 -16.29
CA GLY A 46 -6.64 3.82 -16.93
C GLY A 46 -7.56 2.60 -16.77
N GLY A 47 -8.66 2.71 -16.04
CA GLY A 47 -9.67 1.67 -15.87
C GLY A 47 -9.62 0.90 -14.55
N SER A 48 -8.87 1.38 -13.54
CA SER A 48 -8.97 0.85 -12.17
C SER A 48 -10.40 1.02 -11.61
N ALA A 49 -10.79 0.16 -10.67
CA ALA A 49 -12.13 0.16 -10.06
C ALA A 49 -12.09 -0.31 -8.59
N GLY A 50 -13.18 -0.16 -7.84
CA GLY A 50 -13.26 -0.57 -6.42
C GLY A 50 -12.55 0.40 -5.47
N PHE A 51 -12.54 1.70 -5.79
CA PHE A 51 -11.91 2.73 -4.96
C PHE A 51 -12.61 2.88 -3.62
N GLY A 52 -11.82 3.08 -2.56
CA GLY A 52 -12.35 3.24 -1.21
C GLY A 52 -12.89 1.93 -0.63
N THR A 53 -12.50 0.79 -1.19
CA THR A 53 -12.77 -0.53 -0.62
C THR A 53 -11.46 -1.31 -0.52
N GLU A 54 -11.49 -2.40 0.22
CA GLU A 54 -10.42 -3.40 0.31
C GLU A 54 -10.34 -4.30 -0.96
N GLU A 55 -11.31 -4.17 -1.87
CA GLU A 55 -11.40 -4.91 -3.12
C GLU A 55 -10.91 -4.09 -4.34
N LEU A 56 -10.04 -3.10 -4.13
CA LEU A 56 -9.47 -2.29 -5.22
C LEU A 56 -8.88 -3.19 -6.31
N LYS A 57 -9.29 -2.92 -7.55
CA LYS A 57 -8.77 -3.56 -8.76
C LYS A 57 -7.96 -2.53 -9.54
N THR A 58 -6.65 -2.58 -9.39
CA THR A 58 -5.73 -1.71 -10.13
C THR A 58 -5.51 -2.23 -11.54
N LYS A 59 -5.87 -1.45 -12.56
CA LYS A 59 -5.59 -1.81 -13.95
C LYS A 59 -4.10 -1.59 -14.24
N VAL A 60 -3.44 -2.59 -14.81
CA VAL A 60 -2.00 -2.57 -15.10
C VAL A 60 -1.69 -3.20 -16.45
N LYS A 61 -0.48 -2.94 -16.94
CA LYS A 61 0.16 -3.64 -18.07
C LYS A 61 1.63 -3.95 -17.75
N ALA A 62 2.25 -4.82 -18.53
CA ALA A 62 3.68 -5.13 -18.42
C ALA A 62 4.52 -3.84 -18.48
N GLY A 63 5.52 -3.76 -17.60
CA GLY A 63 6.39 -2.60 -17.45
C GLY A 63 5.83 -1.48 -16.58
N ASP A 64 4.56 -1.54 -16.16
CA ASP A 64 4.04 -0.57 -15.18
C ASP A 64 4.75 -0.74 -13.84
N GLN A 65 5.18 0.38 -13.26
CA GLN A 65 5.68 0.42 -11.89
C GLN A 65 4.53 0.69 -10.94
N LEU A 66 4.47 -0.10 -9.87
CA LEU A 66 3.53 0.04 -8.77
C LEU A 66 4.28 0.57 -7.56
N LEU A 67 3.70 1.57 -6.90
CA LEU A 67 4.21 2.11 -5.64
C LEU A 67 3.12 1.96 -4.59
N TRP A 68 3.37 1.21 -3.53
CA TRP A 68 2.45 1.12 -2.39
C TRP A 68 2.92 2.01 -1.25
N ALA A 69 1.96 2.75 -0.71
CA ALA A 69 2.12 3.58 0.48
C ALA A 69 0.92 3.34 1.41
N VAL A 70 1.10 3.65 2.69
CA VAL A 70 0.04 3.54 3.70
C VAL A 70 0.01 4.80 4.55
N LEU A 71 -1.19 5.18 4.96
CA LEU A 71 -1.44 6.16 6.02
C LEU A 71 -2.51 5.65 6.97
N ALA A 72 -2.44 6.09 8.22
CA ALA A 72 -3.50 5.86 9.20
C ALA A 72 -4.60 6.90 8.98
N LEU A 73 -5.84 6.51 9.28
CA LEU A 73 -6.96 7.46 9.35
C LEU A 73 -6.76 8.40 10.55
N GLU A 74 -6.28 7.86 11.66
CA GLU A 74 -5.94 8.60 12.87
C GLU A 74 -4.54 9.21 12.75
N CYS A 75 -4.40 10.51 13.06
CA CYS A 75 -3.12 11.22 12.94
C CYS A 75 -2.08 10.72 13.96
N GLU A 76 -2.55 10.17 15.08
CA GLU A 76 -1.74 9.69 16.20
C GLU A 76 -1.34 8.22 16.06
N ALA A 77 -1.92 7.49 15.08
CA ALA A 77 -1.66 6.07 14.92
C ALA A 77 -0.47 5.81 14.00
N PHE A 78 0.41 4.89 14.43
CA PHE A 78 1.44 4.32 13.57
C PHE A 78 0.83 3.28 12.63
N VAL A 79 1.21 3.32 11.35
CA VAL A 79 0.97 2.22 10.42
C VAL A 79 2.15 2.05 9.47
N ALA A 80 2.49 0.79 9.19
CA ALA A 80 3.48 0.44 8.18
C ALA A 80 3.04 -0.80 7.39
N ILE A 81 3.40 -0.84 6.11
CA ILE A 81 3.34 -2.07 5.31
C ILE A 81 4.54 -2.93 5.68
N GLU A 82 4.26 -4.12 6.22
CA GLU A 82 5.28 -5.12 6.58
C GLU A 82 5.62 -6.03 5.41
N ASP A 83 4.63 -6.37 4.57
CA ASP A 83 4.79 -7.30 3.46
C ASP A 83 3.69 -7.12 2.41
N ILE A 84 4.01 -7.44 1.17
CA ILE A 84 3.04 -7.51 0.05
C ILE A 84 3.19 -8.88 -0.61
N VAL A 85 2.22 -9.75 -0.35
CA VAL A 85 2.20 -11.11 -0.88
C VAL A 85 1.40 -11.12 -2.18
N ILE A 86 2.11 -11.22 -3.30
CA ILE A 86 1.57 -11.33 -4.65
C ILE A 86 2.34 -12.42 -5.41
N ASP A 87 1.72 -12.97 -6.45
CA ASP A 87 2.42 -13.87 -7.38
C ASP A 87 3.68 -13.19 -7.95
N LYS A 88 4.85 -13.76 -7.59
CA LYS A 88 6.18 -13.27 -7.99
C LYS A 88 6.41 -13.32 -9.49
N GLU A 89 5.68 -14.17 -10.22
CA GLU A 89 5.72 -14.19 -11.68
C GLU A 89 5.05 -12.96 -12.31
N VAL A 90 4.15 -12.30 -11.57
CA VAL A 90 3.39 -11.13 -12.01
C VAL A 90 4.07 -9.85 -11.55
N CYS A 91 4.45 -9.76 -10.28
CA CYS A 91 5.11 -8.60 -9.70
C CYS A 91 5.92 -9.03 -8.48
N GLU A 92 7.04 -8.37 -8.22
CA GLU A 92 7.84 -8.62 -7.03
C GLU A 92 8.05 -7.32 -6.27
N PRO A 93 7.22 -7.07 -5.23
CA PRO A 93 7.33 -5.89 -4.41
C PRO A 93 8.63 -5.91 -3.60
N VAL A 94 9.33 -4.78 -3.60
CA VAL A 94 10.55 -4.58 -2.83
C VAL A 94 10.37 -3.37 -1.92
N ARG A 95 10.62 -3.57 -0.63
CA ARG A 95 10.66 -2.48 0.35
C ARG A 95 11.87 -1.60 0.10
N LYS A 96 11.66 -0.29 0.05
CA LYS A 96 12.67 0.75 -0.02
C LYS A 96 12.40 1.81 1.04
N VAL A 97 13.37 2.69 1.24
CA VAL A 97 13.29 3.82 2.17
C VAL A 97 13.72 5.07 1.41
N TYR A 98 13.01 6.18 1.60
CA TYR A 98 13.41 7.44 0.98
C TYR A 98 14.77 7.89 1.53
N PRO A 99 15.69 8.37 0.68
CA PRO A 99 17.00 8.80 1.13
C PRO A 99 16.91 9.86 2.24
N GLY A 100 17.60 9.61 3.36
CA GLY A 100 17.64 10.53 4.50
C GLY A 100 16.39 10.55 5.38
N THR A 101 15.47 9.59 5.24
CA THR A 101 14.29 9.44 6.10
C THR A 101 14.11 7.98 6.54
N ASP A 102 13.21 7.74 7.49
CA ASP A 102 12.74 6.38 7.84
C ASP A 102 11.43 6.01 7.12
N VAL A 103 11.01 6.83 6.15
CA VAL A 103 9.76 6.63 5.42
C VAL A 103 9.95 5.51 4.40
N ALA A 104 9.40 4.36 4.72
CA ALA A 104 9.40 3.20 3.85
C ALA A 104 8.32 3.32 2.77
N TYR A 105 8.63 2.79 1.59
CA TYR A 105 7.67 2.58 0.51
C TYR A 105 7.95 1.24 -0.15
N TRP A 106 6.93 0.66 -0.77
CA TRP A 106 7.08 -0.57 -1.52
C TRP A 106 6.97 -0.27 -3.01
N ILE A 107 7.85 -0.86 -3.81
CA ILE A 107 7.84 -0.68 -5.26
C ILE A 107 7.98 -2.02 -5.98
N GLY A 108 7.24 -2.19 -7.07
CA GLY A 108 7.28 -3.40 -7.90
C GLY A 108 7.09 -3.03 -9.37
N THR A 109 7.52 -3.92 -10.27
CA THR A 109 7.29 -3.77 -11.72
C THR A 109 6.48 -4.95 -12.21
N VAL A 110 5.41 -4.67 -12.95
CA VAL A 110 4.55 -5.71 -13.54
C VAL A 110 5.31 -6.40 -14.68
N LYS A 111 5.45 -7.72 -14.58
CA LYS A 111 6.29 -8.54 -15.47
C LYS A 111 5.54 -9.04 -16.71
N LYS A 112 4.21 -9.18 -16.64
CA LYS A 112 3.38 -9.82 -17.67
C LYS A 112 2.17 -8.96 -18.07
N ASP A 113 1.78 -9.04 -19.33
CA ASP A 113 0.53 -8.49 -19.86
C ASP A 113 -0.60 -9.52 -19.80
N GLY A 114 -1.85 -9.06 -19.97
CA GLY A 114 -3.00 -9.95 -20.15
C GLY A 114 -3.29 -10.84 -18.94
N VAL A 115 -2.76 -10.47 -17.76
CA VAL A 115 -2.99 -11.22 -16.53
C VAL A 115 -4.46 -11.14 -16.17
N ALA A 116 -5.07 -12.28 -15.82
CA ALA A 116 -6.39 -12.30 -15.20
C ALA A 116 -6.37 -11.57 -13.84
N VAL A 117 -7.48 -11.60 -13.09
CA VAL A 117 -7.49 -11.02 -11.74
C VAL A 117 -6.47 -11.74 -10.86
N VAL A 118 -5.41 -11.03 -10.44
CA VAL A 118 -4.40 -11.55 -9.49
C VAL A 118 -4.68 -10.96 -8.12
N PRO A 119 -5.16 -11.77 -7.16
CA PRO A 119 -5.30 -11.30 -5.79
C PRO A 119 -3.92 -11.11 -5.16
N TYR A 120 -3.83 -10.16 -4.24
CA TYR A 120 -2.65 -9.98 -3.39
C TYR A 120 -3.09 -9.58 -1.99
N GLN A 121 -2.20 -9.77 -1.02
CA GLN A 121 -2.43 -9.43 0.37
C GLN A 121 -1.40 -8.41 0.83
N ILE A 122 -1.85 -7.41 1.60
CA ILE A 122 -0.97 -6.45 2.26
C ILE A 122 -1.00 -6.77 3.76
N LYS A 123 0.18 -6.98 4.35
CA LYS A 123 0.32 -7.16 5.79
C LYS A 123 0.72 -5.83 6.42
N PHE A 124 0.01 -5.43 7.47
CA PHE A 124 0.24 -4.18 8.17
C PHE A 124 0.80 -4.41 9.57
N LYS A 125 1.64 -3.48 10.02
CA LYS A 125 1.89 -3.22 11.44
C LYS A 125 1.10 -1.99 11.84
N LEU A 126 0.27 -2.09 12.88
CA LEU A 126 -0.60 -1.03 13.38
C LEU A 126 -0.24 -0.67 14.82
N GLY A 127 -0.23 0.62 15.13
CA GLY A 127 0.09 1.18 16.44
C GLY A 127 1.57 1.11 16.82
N THR A 128 2.01 2.02 17.68
CA THR A 128 3.16 1.78 18.56
C THR A 128 2.62 1.10 19.82
N GLN A 129 2.73 -0.22 19.92
CA GLN A 129 2.63 -0.86 21.23
C GLN A 129 3.80 -1.80 21.47
N VAL A 130 4.74 -1.30 22.29
CA VAL A 130 5.86 -2.05 22.87
C VAL A 130 5.68 -2.18 24.39
N GLU A 131 4.73 -1.45 25.00
CA GLU A 131 4.49 -1.38 26.45
C GLU A 131 3.11 -1.95 26.84
N PRO A 132 2.95 -2.55 28.03
CA PRO A 132 1.72 -3.19 28.45
C PRO A 132 0.62 -2.20 28.84
N ILE A 133 -0.63 -2.57 28.53
CA ILE A 133 -1.83 -1.86 28.97
C ILE A 133 -2.10 -2.19 30.45
N THR A 134 -2.28 -1.15 31.27
CA THR A 134 -2.49 -1.23 32.73
C THR A 134 -3.97 -1.40 33.09
N THR A 135 -4.24 -2.01 34.25
CA THR A 135 -5.51 -2.59 34.72
C THR A 135 -6.78 -1.76 34.55
N THR A 136 -7.87 -2.47 34.26
CA THR A 136 -9.25 -1.98 34.03
C THR A 136 -10.12 -1.88 35.31
N LEU A 137 -9.52 -1.97 36.50
CA LEU A 137 -10.18 -1.75 37.80
C LEU A 137 -9.38 -0.77 38.66
N SER A 138 -10.08 -0.08 39.57
CA SER A 138 -9.53 1.03 40.36
C SER A 138 -8.78 0.55 41.62
N PRO A 139 -7.45 0.69 41.70
CA PRO A 139 -6.78 0.65 42.99
C PRO A 139 -7.16 1.89 43.81
N ALA A 140 -7.33 1.72 45.13
CA ALA A 140 -7.75 2.78 46.04
C ALA A 140 -6.60 3.23 46.95
N LEU A 141 -6.56 4.53 47.25
CA LEU A 141 -5.84 5.07 48.39
C LEU A 141 -6.85 5.45 49.47
N VAL A 142 -6.55 5.05 50.70
CA VAL A 142 -7.42 5.15 51.87
C VAL A 142 -7.03 6.37 52.71
N GLY A 143 -8.04 7.09 53.17
CA GLY A 143 -8.03 8.13 54.21
C GLY A 143 -9.40 8.21 54.84
#